data_AF-A0A3P3TZA6-F1
#
_entry.id   AF-A0A3P3TZA6-F1
#
_cell.length_a   1.000
_cell.length_b   1.000
_cell.length_c   1.000
_cell.angle_alpha   90.00
_cell.angle_beta   90.00
_cell.angle_gamma   90.00
#
_symmetry.space_group_name_H-M   'P 1'
#
loop_
_entity.id
_entity.type
_entity.pdbx_description
1 polymer ?
#
loop_
_entity_poly.entity_id
_entity_poly.type
_entity_poly.pdbx_seq_one_letter_code
_entity_poly.pdbx_strand_id
1 'polypeptide(L)'
;MKAVPKININGLYLEDELVGDAFSGVVPFYSEKPDLGAALPPETNAAAEGEQAEEELQPTGYVVGVPVPPGLYQPHFNLEEWKTYQDTVTAAEKAYRAAYNEWAALPEEKRGEPPVYSAPEQPVLWGEGLTPEEIDVLHPPVVPTELERLQAENIRLKLAVAELAEVNVADKTKMQLALAELADLIVARSGGEGTNG
;
A
#
# COMPACT_ATOMS: atom_id res chain seq x y z
N MET A 1 -14.09 16.26 -11.21
CA MET A 1 -12.70 16.31 -11.70
C MET A 1 -11.86 15.53 -10.70
N LYS A 2 -10.96 14.67 -11.17
CA LYS A 2 -10.07 13.86 -10.35
C LYS A 2 -8.61 14.06 -10.76
N ALA A 3 -7.71 13.97 -9.80
CA ALA A 3 -6.28 13.90 -10.06
C ALA A 3 -5.92 12.49 -10.53
N VAL A 4 -5.17 12.39 -11.63
CA VAL A 4 -4.66 11.12 -12.16
C VAL A 4 -3.15 11.22 -12.41
N PRO A 5 -2.38 10.17 -12.15
CA PRO A 5 -0.95 10.17 -12.40
C PRO A 5 -0.59 10.34 -13.87
N LYS A 6 0.37 11.22 -14.13
CA LYS A 6 1.22 11.19 -15.32
C LYS A 6 2.47 10.38 -15.01
N ILE A 7 2.79 9.44 -15.88
CA ILE A 7 3.97 8.59 -15.80
C ILE A 7 4.84 8.80 -17.04
N ASN A 8 6.14 8.55 -16.93
CA ASN A 8 7.02 8.49 -18.11
C ASN A 8 6.85 7.15 -18.86
N ILE A 9 7.60 6.98 -19.95
CA ILE A 9 7.61 5.74 -20.75
C ILE A 9 8.06 4.49 -19.97
N ASN A 10 8.71 4.65 -18.83
CA ASN A 10 9.15 3.57 -17.96
C ASN A 10 8.13 3.25 -16.86
N GLY A 11 7.00 3.96 -16.78
CA GLY A 11 6.00 3.75 -15.72
C GLY A 11 6.25 4.54 -14.44
N LEU A 12 7.33 5.33 -14.33
CA LEU A 12 7.60 6.11 -13.13
C LEU A 12 6.70 7.35 -13.07
N TYR A 13 6.13 7.57 -11.89
CA TYR A 13 5.33 8.75 -11.57
C TYR A 13 6.10 10.07 -11.82
N LEU A 14 5.42 11.03 -12.44
CA LEU A 14 5.92 12.38 -12.70
C LEU A 14 5.15 13.43 -11.88
N GLU A 15 3.85 13.58 -12.16
CA GLU A 15 2.97 14.58 -11.56
C GLU A 15 1.51 14.15 -11.72
N ASP A 16 0.59 14.84 -11.05
CA ASP A 16 -0.85 14.62 -11.23
C ASP A 16 -1.43 15.56 -12.31
N GLU A 17 -2.33 15.03 -13.12
CA GLU A 17 -3.15 15.77 -14.07
C GLU A 17 -4.62 15.75 -13.64
N LEU A 18 -5.32 16.89 -13.78
CA LEU A 18 -6.75 16.97 -13.47
C LEU A 18 -7.58 16.57 -14.69
N VAL A 19 -8.26 15.43 -14.58
CA VAL A 19 -9.13 14.90 -15.64
C VAL A 19 -10.59 14.80 -15.16
N GLY A 20 -11.50 14.53 -16.08
CA GLY A 20 -12.90 14.24 -15.75
C GLY A 20 -13.04 12.97 -14.90
N ASP A 21 -14.05 12.92 -14.03
CA ASP A 21 -14.25 11.78 -13.11
C ASP A 21 -14.49 10.45 -13.83
N ALA A 22 -15.06 10.52 -15.04
CA ALA A 22 -15.32 9.38 -15.91
C ALA A 22 -14.06 8.85 -16.62
N PHE A 23 -12.92 9.54 -16.56
CA PHE A 23 -11.70 9.10 -17.21
C PHE A 23 -11.22 7.78 -16.60
N SER A 24 -11.07 6.75 -17.42
CA SER A 24 -10.54 5.46 -17.02
C SER A 24 -9.67 4.91 -18.15
N GLY A 25 -8.59 4.23 -17.81
CA GLY A 25 -7.62 3.72 -18.78
C GLY A 25 -6.30 4.46 -18.78
N VAL A 26 -5.46 4.16 -19.76
CA VAL A 26 -4.09 4.68 -19.89
C VAL A 26 -3.95 5.31 -21.27
N VAL A 27 -3.63 6.60 -21.33
CA VAL A 27 -3.59 7.36 -22.59
C VAL A 27 -2.20 7.95 -22.79
N PRO A 28 -1.55 7.76 -23.96
CA PRO A 28 -0.24 8.36 -24.23
C PRO A 28 -0.34 9.88 -24.36
N PHE A 29 0.68 10.60 -23.90
CA PHE A 29 0.90 12.00 -24.21
C PHE A 29 2.25 12.21 -24.89
N TYR A 30 2.35 13.24 -25.72
CA TYR A 30 3.52 13.54 -26.55
C TYR A 30 4.01 14.94 -26.21
N SER A 31 5.33 15.12 -26.13
CA SER A 31 5.92 16.46 -26.15
C SER A 31 5.64 17.10 -27.49
N GLU A 32 5.15 18.34 -27.47
CA GLU A 32 5.23 19.20 -28.64
C GLU A 32 6.71 19.32 -29.00
N LYS A 33 7.12 18.82 -30.17
CA LYS A 33 8.45 19.12 -30.73
C LYS A 33 8.61 20.65 -30.66
N PRO A 34 9.75 21.19 -30.22
CA PRO A 34 9.97 22.63 -30.36
C PRO A 34 9.80 22.95 -31.83
N ASP A 35 8.83 23.81 -32.12
CA ASP A 35 8.64 24.44 -33.42
C ASP A 35 9.93 25.21 -33.71
N LEU A 36 10.91 24.51 -34.29
CA LEU A 36 12.04 25.14 -34.96
C LEU A 36 11.41 25.88 -36.12
N GLY A 37 10.98 27.11 -35.84
CA GLY A 37 10.32 28.00 -36.76
C GLY A 37 11.05 28.02 -38.09
N ALA A 38 10.60 27.13 -38.98
CA ALA A 38 10.90 27.18 -40.38
C ALA A 38 10.12 28.37 -40.90
N ALA A 39 10.74 29.54 -40.74
CA ALA A 39 10.42 30.71 -41.51
C ALA A 39 10.50 30.31 -42.99
N LEU A 40 9.36 29.92 -43.55
CA LEU A 40 9.14 29.90 -44.98
C LEU A 40 8.13 31.02 -45.30
N PRO A 41 8.46 31.89 -46.27
CA PRO A 41 7.69 33.10 -46.57
C PRO A 41 6.29 32.73 -47.08
N PRO A 42 5.33 33.67 -47.02
CA PRO A 42 3.94 33.38 -47.36
C PRO A 42 3.82 33.11 -48.86
N GLU A 43 2.81 32.31 -49.18
CA GLU A 43 2.19 32.07 -50.49
C GLU A 43 2.70 30.86 -51.27
N THR A 44 1.91 29.79 -51.23
CA THR A 44 1.28 29.21 -52.44
C THR A 44 0.23 28.18 -52.06
N ASN A 45 -0.99 28.36 -52.55
CA ASN A 45 -2.02 27.31 -52.60
C ASN A 45 -1.49 26.12 -53.42
N ALA A 46 -1.42 24.94 -52.82
CA ALA A 46 -1.42 23.69 -53.54
C ALA A 46 -2.06 22.61 -52.67
N ALA A 47 -3.22 22.12 -53.14
CA ALA A 47 -3.79 20.87 -52.68
C ALA A 47 -2.77 19.75 -52.86
N ALA A 48 -2.45 19.08 -51.77
CA ALA A 48 -1.79 17.78 -51.79
C ALA A 48 -2.49 16.91 -50.75
N GLU A 49 -3.42 16.08 -51.23
CA GLU A 49 -3.72 14.80 -50.61
C GLU A 49 -2.39 14.04 -50.50
N GLY A 50 -1.74 14.16 -49.35
CA GLY A 50 -0.59 13.38 -48.99
C GLY A 50 -1.03 12.44 -47.90
N GLU A 51 -1.03 11.15 -48.19
CA GLU A 51 -0.96 10.07 -47.20
C GLU A 51 0.12 10.46 -46.18
N GLN A 52 -0.30 11.01 -45.05
CA GLN A 52 0.57 11.17 -43.90
C GLN A 52 0.85 9.75 -43.43
N ALA A 53 2.01 9.23 -43.81
CA ALA A 53 2.64 8.17 -43.05
C ALA A 53 2.60 8.64 -41.59
N GLU A 54 1.74 7.99 -40.80
CA GLU A 54 1.73 8.11 -39.35
C GLU A 54 3.11 7.64 -38.89
N GLU A 55 4.10 8.54 -38.89
CA GLU A 55 5.30 8.34 -38.09
C GLU A 55 4.77 8.10 -36.68
N GLU A 56 4.89 6.87 -36.20
CA GLU A 56 4.55 6.47 -34.84
C GLU A 56 5.38 7.36 -33.90
N LEU A 57 4.83 8.52 -33.54
CA LEU A 57 5.45 9.40 -32.58
C LEU A 57 5.61 8.57 -31.31
N GLN A 58 6.83 8.50 -30.77
CA GLN A 58 7.04 7.84 -29.50
C GLN A 58 6.42 8.71 -28.41
N PRO A 59 5.54 8.16 -27.56
CA PRO A 59 4.96 8.91 -26.46
C PRO A 59 6.05 9.35 -25.51
N THR A 60 5.89 10.53 -24.93
CA THR A 60 6.75 11.02 -23.85
C THR A 60 6.37 10.38 -22.52
N GLY A 61 5.12 9.93 -22.40
CA GLY A 61 4.62 9.22 -21.24
C GLY A 61 3.14 8.90 -21.38
N TYR A 62 2.51 8.59 -20.26
CA TYR A 62 1.10 8.21 -20.21
C TYR A 62 0.37 8.90 -19.05
N VAL A 63 -0.92 9.16 -19.25
CA VAL A 63 -1.88 9.58 -18.23
C VAL A 63 -2.66 8.34 -17.79
N VAL A 64 -2.64 8.03 -16.50
CA VAL A 64 -3.17 6.77 -15.94
C VAL A 64 -4.40 7.03 -15.08
N GLY A 65 -5.57 6.63 -15.57
CA GLY A 65 -6.85 6.71 -14.86
C GLY A 65 -7.06 5.65 -13.77
N VAL A 66 -6.11 4.73 -13.61
CA VAL A 66 -6.11 3.67 -12.58
C VAL A 66 -5.66 4.29 -11.24
N PRO A 67 -6.45 4.18 -10.16
CA PRO A 67 -6.12 4.79 -8.89
C PRO A 67 -4.85 4.20 -8.27
N VAL A 68 -4.01 5.07 -7.70
CA VAL A 68 -2.77 4.69 -7.01
C VAL A 68 -3.11 4.16 -5.61
N PRO A 69 -2.61 2.98 -5.21
CA PRO A 69 -2.68 2.53 -3.83
C PRO A 69 -1.95 3.50 -2.87
N PRO A 70 -2.52 3.80 -1.70
CA PRO A 70 -1.83 4.65 -0.72
C PRO A 70 -0.58 3.95 -0.17
N GLY A 71 0.41 4.74 0.22
CA GLY A 71 1.61 4.25 0.92
C GLY A 71 2.80 3.88 0.04
N LEU A 72 2.68 4.02 -1.29
CA LEU A 72 3.79 3.81 -2.23
C LEU A 72 4.73 5.03 -2.28
N TYR A 73 6.02 4.76 -2.34
CA TYR A 73 7.09 5.72 -2.57
C TYR A 73 7.46 5.77 -4.04
N GLN A 74 7.20 6.93 -4.65
CA GLN A 74 7.33 7.12 -6.11
C GLN A 74 6.64 5.99 -6.88
N PRO A 75 5.30 5.99 -6.92
CA PRO A 75 4.53 4.90 -7.53
C PRO A 75 5.03 4.57 -8.95
N HIS A 76 5.19 3.28 -9.22
CA HIS A 76 5.60 2.76 -10.51
C HIS A 76 4.48 1.95 -11.15
N PHE A 77 4.09 2.31 -12.37
CA PHE A 77 3.03 1.65 -13.13
C PHE A 77 3.60 0.62 -14.10
N ASN A 78 3.13 -0.63 -14.02
CA ASN A 78 3.54 -1.69 -14.93
C ASN A 78 2.80 -1.61 -16.27
N LEU A 79 3.40 -0.89 -17.23
CA LEU A 79 2.86 -0.73 -18.59
C LEU A 79 2.76 -2.05 -19.37
N GLU A 80 3.69 -2.97 -19.18
CA GLU A 80 3.70 -4.27 -19.87
C GLU A 80 2.55 -5.16 -19.40
N GLU A 81 2.32 -5.21 -18.09
CA GLU A 81 1.22 -5.97 -17.50
C GLU A 81 -0.13 -5.35 -17.83
N TRP A 82 -0.22 -4.00 -17.89
CA TRP A 82 -1.41 -3.32 -18.41
C TRP A 82 -1.72 -3.72 -19.85
N LYS A 83 -0.71 -3.74 -20.72
CA LYS A 83 -0.88 -4.14 -22.12
C LYS A 83 -1.36 -5.59 -22.23
N THR A 84 -0.75 -6.49 -21.47
CA THR A 84 -1.15 -7.90 -21.40
C THR A 84 -2.61 -8.02 -20.95
N TYR A 85 -3.00 -7.28 -19.91
CA TYR A 85 -4.39 -7.23 -19.45
C TYR A 85 -5.35 -6.73 -20.54
N GLN A 86 -5.02 -5.65 -21.25
CA GLN A 86 -5.83 -5.16 -22.36
C GLN A 86 -6.01 -6.19 -23.47
N ASP A 87 -4.95 -6.95 -23.79
CA ASP A 87 -5.02 -8.05 -24.76
C ASP A 87 -5.98 -9.16 -24.27
N THR A 88 -5.94 -9.51 -22.97
CA THR A 88 -6.87 -10.49 -22.40
C THR A 88 -8.32 -10.03 -22.40
N VAL A 89 -8.58 -8.75 -22.09
CA VAL A 89 -9.92 -8.15 -22.14
C VAL A 89 -10.45 -8.20 -23.57
N THR A 90 -9.65 -7.76 -24.54
CA THR A 90 -10.01 -7.78 -25.96
C THR A 90 -10.31 -9.21 -26.45
N ALA A 91 -9.51 -10.19 -26.01
CA ALA A 91 -9.74 -11.59 -26.34
C ALA A 91 -11.04 -12.13 -25.73
N ALA A 92 -11.33 -11.80 -24.47
CA ALA A 92 -12.56 -12.18 -23.79
C ALA A 92 -13.81 -11.57 -24.46
N GLU A 93 -13.76 -10.28 -24.82
CA GLU A 93 -14.84 -9.61 -25.55
C GLU A 93 -15.07 -10.25 -26.93
N LYS A 94 -13.99 -10.59 -27.64
CA LYS A 94 -14.06 -11.27 -28.93
C LYS A 94 -14.70 -12.65 -28.79
N ALA A 95 -14.33 -13.42 -27.78
CA ALA A 95 -14.89 -14.74 -27.50
C ALA A 95 -16.38 -14.65 -27.15
N TYR A 96 -16.76 -13.69 -26.28
CA TYR A 96 -18.15 -13.43 -25.95
C TYR A 96 -18.98 -13.03 -27.17
N ARG A 97 -18.47 -12.09 -27.99
CA ARG A 97 -19.16 -11.65 -29.21
C ARG A 97 -19.35 -12.80 -30.20
N ALA A 98 -18.36 -13.67 -30.35
CA ALA A 98 -18.48 -14.87 -31.19
C ALA A 98 -19.56 -15.83 -30.64
N ALA A 99 -19.53 -16.15 -29.35
CA ALA A 99 -20.53 -17.00 -28.71
C ALA A 99 -21.95 -16.41 -28.80
N TYR A 100 -22.08 -15.09 -28.63
CA TYR A 100 -23.36 -14.39 -28.76
C TYR A 100 -23.90 -14.45 -30.19
N ASN A 101 -23.04 -14.24 -31.18
CA ASN A 101 -23.43 -14.35 -32.59
C ASN A 101 -23.86 -15.77 -32.96
N GLU A 102 -23.17 -16.80 -32.47
CA GLU A 102 -23.55 -18.20 -32.65
C GLU A 102 -24.91 -18.50 -32.00
N TRP A 103 -25.11 -18.06 -30.75
CA TRP A 103 -26.37 -18.18 -30.04
C TRP A 103 -27.52 -17.47 -30.75
N ALA A 104 -27.28 -16.26 -31.27
CA ALA A 104 -28.27 -15.47 -32.00
C ALA A 104 -28.62 -16.08 -33.37
N ALA A 105 -27.68 -16.81 -33.99
CA ALA A 105 -27.92 -17.51 -35.26
C ALA A 105 -28.74 -18.81 -35.09
N LEU A 106 -28.85 -19.35 -33.88
CA LEU A 106 -29.70 -20.52 -33.62
C LEU A 106 -31.19 -20.17 -33.75
N PRO A 107 -32.02 -21.08 -34.28
CA PRO A 107 -33.48 -20.98 -34.19
C PRO A 107 -33.93 -20.85 -32.74
N GLU A 108 -35.01 -20.12 -32.50
CA GLU A 108 -35.50 -19.78 -31.15
C GLU A 108 -35.76 -21.02 -30.29
N GLU A 109 -36.25 -22.12 -30.90
CA GLU A 109 -36.52 -23.38 -30.21
C GLU A 109 -35.27 -24.11 -29.72
N LYS A 110 -34.11 -23.77 -30.29
CA LYS A 110 -32.79 -24.31 -29.91
C LYS A 110 -31.96 -23.30 -29.12
N ARG A 111 -32.46 -22.08 -28.96
CA ARG A 111 -31.78 -21.00 -28.28
C ARG A 111 -31.97 -21.22 -26.77
N GLY A 112 -30.94 -21.78 -26.13
CA GLY A 112 -30.87 -21.89 -24.68
C GLY A 112 -30.59 -20.53 -24.02
N GLU A 113 -29.99 -20.56 -22.84
CA GLU A 113 -29.58 -19.33 -22.15
C GLU A 113 -28.55 -18.53 -22.97
N PRO A 114 -28.65 -17.18 -22.98
CA PRO A 114 -27.66 -16.35 -23.65
C PRO A 114 -26.30 -16.49 -23.00
N PRO A 115 -25.21 -16.42 -23.77
CA PRO A 115 -23.87 -16.36 -23.18
C PRO A 115 -23.76 -15.12 -22.29
N VAL A 116 -22.94 -15.23 -21.25
CA VAL A 116 -22.66 -14.15 -20.30
C VAL A 116 -21.23 -13.68 -20.49
N TYR A 117 -21.03 -12.37 -20.56
CA TYR A 117 -19.69 -11.79 -20.61
C TYR A 117 -19.03 -11.87 -19.22
N SER A 118 -17.83 -12.44 -19.16
CA SER A 118 -17.00 -12.48 -17.98
C SER A 118 -15.73 -11.66 -18.25
N ALA A 119 -15.63 -10.50 -17.61
CA ALA A 119 -14.45 -9.66 -17.71
C ALA A 119 -13.27 -10.31 -16.97
N PRO A 120 -12.05 -10.31 -17.54
CA PRO A 120 -10.85 -10.71 -16.82
C PRO A 120 -10.63 -9.85 -15.57
N GLU A 121 -10.04 -10.43 -14.52
CA GLU A 121 -9.65 -9.69 -13.33
C GLU A 121 -8.46 -8.78 -13.63
N GLN A 122 -8.53 -7.53 -13.18
CA GLN A 122 -7.43 -6.58 -13.38
C GLN A 122 -6.27 -6.93 -12.44
N PRO A 123 -5.03 -7.06 -12.95
CA PRO A 123 -3.86 -7.29 -12.11
C PRO A 123 -3.50 -6.06 -11.27
N VAL A 124 -2.59 -6.25 -10.32
CA VAL A 124 -2.02 -5.14 -9.54
C VAL A 124 -1.00 -4.42 -10.42
N LEU A 125 -1.37 -3.23 -10.89
CA LEU A 125 -0.56 -2.48 -11.86
C LEU A 125 0.40 -1.48 -11.22
N TRP A 126 0.22 -1.18 -9.94
CA TRP A 126 1.04 -0.23 -9.20
C TRP A 126 1.97 -0.97 -8.24
N GLY A 127 3.24 -0.62 -8.28
CA GLY A 127 4.27 -1.10 -7.37
C GLY A 127 5.16 0.03 -6.85
N GLU A 128 6.12 -0.33 -6.02
CA GLU A 128 7.14 0.60 -5.55
C GLU A 128 8.12 0.95 -6.66
N GLY A 129 8.37 2.26 -6.85
CA GLY A 129 9.40 2.74 -7.76
C GLY A 129 10.76 2.89 -7.10
N LEU A 130 10.81 2.86 -5.76
CA LEU A 130 12.05 2.90 -4.98
C LEU A 130 12.37 1.53 -4.39
N THR A 131 13.67 1.29 -4.24
CA THR A 131 14.18 0.14 -3.48
C THR A 131 13.94 0.33 -1.97
N PRO A 132 13.86 -0.77 -1.19
CA PRO A 132 13.75 -0.68 0.27
C PRO A 132 14.85 0.19 0.90
N GLU A 133 16.07 0.10 0.38
CA GLU A 133 17.21 0.86 0.87
C GLU A 133 17.06 2.37 0.63
N GLU A 134 16.51 2.77 -0.52
CA GLU A 134 16.21 4.18 -0.82
C GLU A 134 15.06 4.71 0.06
N ILE A 135 14.06 3.87 0.32
CA ILE A 135 12.96 4.20 1.23
C ILE A 135 13.49 4.40 2.65
N ASP A 136 14.38 3.53 3.14
CA ASP A 136 15.01 3.65 4.46
C ASP A 136 15.83 4.93 4.62
N VAL A 137 16.45 5.43 3.54
CA VAL A 137 17.15 6.72 3.54
C VAL A 137 16.17 7.90 3.65
N LEU A 138 15.01 7.81 2.99
CA LEU A 138 13.96 8.84 3.07
C LEU A 138 13.25 8.83 4.42
N HIS A 139 13.07 7.64 5.00
CA HIS A 139 12.39 7.40 6.26
C HIS A 139 13.26 6.58 7.20
N PRO A 140 14.33 7.18 7.73
CA PRO A 140 15.19 6.49 8.67
C PRO A 140 14.36 6.06 9.88
N PRO A 141 14.61 4.87 10.43
CA PRO A 141 13.91 4.42 11.62
C PRO A 141 14.08 5.46 12.74
N VAL A 142 12.97 5.82 13.38
CA VAL A 142 13.00 6.74 14.52
C VAL A 142 13.69 6.03 15.68
N VAL A 143 14.98 6.32 15.86
CA VAL A 143 15.74 5.83 17.01
C VAL A 143 15.40 6.70 18.21
N PRO A 144 14.99 6.12 19.35
CA PRO A 144 14.74 6.88 20.56
C PRO A 144 15.97 7.71 20.92
N THR A 145 15.74 8.98 21.21
CA THR A 145 16.78 9.88 21.69
C THR A 145 17.40 9.35 22.99
N GLU A 146 18.62 9.78 23.30
CA GLU A 146 19.28 9.39 24.56
C GLU A 146 18.41 9.73 25.77
N LEU A 147 17.71 10.87 25.75
CA LEU A 147 16.79 11.28 26.80
C LEU A 147 15.63 10.28 26.97
N GLU A 148 14.98 9.86 25.88
CA GLU A 148 13.88 8.90 25.92
C GLU A 148 14.36 7.53 26.42
N ARG A 149 15.56 7.09 26.02
CA ARG A 149 16.18 5.87 26.53
C ARG A 149 16.44 5.96 28.03
N LEU A 150 17.01 7.06 28.50
CA LEU A 150 17.27 7.30 29.91
C LEU A 150 15.98 7.41 30.73
N GLN A 151 14.93 8.01 30.18
CA GLN A 151 13.61 8.07 30.81
C GLN A 151 13.00 6.67 30.96
N ALA A 152 13.04 5.86 29.90
CA ALA A 152 12.57 4.48 29.95
C ALA A 152 13.35 3.64 30.97
N GLU A 153 14.68 3.81 31.03
CA GLU A 153 15.51 3.14 32.03
C GLU A 153 15.22 3.64 33.44
N ASN A 154 15.01 4.94 33.64
CA ASN A 154 14.67 5.50 34.94
C ASN A 154 13.33 4.99 35.46
N ILE A 155 12.33 4.87 34.58
CA ILE A 155 11.04 4.27 34.91
C ILE A 155 11.22 2.80 35.31
N ARG A 156 11.99 2.03 34.51
CA ARG A 156 12.30 0.62 34.81
C ARG A 156 12.98 0.47 36.17
N LEU A 157 13.98 1.30 36.46
CA LEU A 157 14.69 1.25 37.74
C LEU A 157 13.79 1.64 38.92
N LYS A 158 12.94 2.67 38.76
CA LYS A 158 11.96 3.07 39.78
C LYS A 158 10.98 1.95 40.10
N LEU A 159 10.50 1.23 39.08
CA LEU A 159 9.62 0.08 39.26
C LEU A 159 10.32 -1.04 40.05
N ALA A 160 11.53 -1.42 39.65
CA ALA A 160 12.29 -2.45 40.34
C ALA A 160 12.58 -2.08 41.81
N VAL A 161 12.87 -0.81 42.09
CA VAL A 161 13.05 -0.33 43.47
C VAL A 161 11.76 -0.41 44.29
N ALA A 162 10.61 -0.06 43.69
CA ALA A 162 9.32 -0.18 44.36
C ALA A 162 8.98 -1.63 44.70
N GLU A 163 9.17 -2.56 43.75
CA GLU A 163 8.95 -3.99 43.95
C GLU A 163 9.85 -4.56 45.07
N LEU A 164 11.14 -4.20 45.07
CA LEU A 164 12.06 -4.61 46.14
C LEU A 164 11.67 -4.04 47.50
N ALA A 165 11.17 -2.81 47.55
CA ALA A 165 10.70 -2.21 48.78
C ALA A 165 9.46 -2.94 49.32
N GLU A 166 8.51 -3.33 48.47
CA GLU A 166 7.34 -4.11 48.85
C GLU A 166 7.72 -5.51 49.37
N VAL A 167 8.61 -6.22 48.67
CA VAL A 167 9.11 -7.53 49.10
C VAL A 167 9.78 -7.41 50.47
N ASN A 168 10.62 -6.39 50.66
CA ASN A 168 11.29 -6.15 51.95
C ASN A 168 10.28 -5.91 53.08
N VAL A 169 9.25 -5.10 52.84
CA VAL A 169 8.18 -4.86 53.82
C VAL A 169 7.44 -6.17 54.14
N ALA A 170 7.09 -6.96 53.13
CA ALA A 170 6.40 -8.24 53.31
C ALA A 170 7.26 -9.26 54.08
N ASP A 171 8.56 -9.34 53.82
CA ASP A 171 9.45 -10.24 54.53
C ASP A 171 9.65 -9.79 55.98
N LYS A 172 9.75 -8.48 56.22
CA LYS A 172 9.81 -7.93 57.57
C LYS A 172 8.54 -8.24 58.37
N THR A 173 7.36 -8.10 57.78
CA THR A 173 6.10 -8.41 58.46
C THR A 173 5.97 -9.90 58.75
N LYS A 174 6.34 -10.78 57.81
CA LYS A 174 6.40 -12.23 58.04
C LYS A 174 7.33 -12.59 59.21
N MET A 175 8.52 -11.99 59.25
CA MET A 175 9.47 -12.23 60.35
C MET A 175 8.93 -11.76 61.70
N GLN A 176 8.27 -10.59 61.74
CA GLN A 176 7.64 -10.09 62.96
C GLN A 176 6.50 -11.00 63.44
N LEU A 177 5.69 -11.53 62.52
CA LEU A 177 4.62 -12.47 62.84
C LEU A 177 5.17 -13.80 63.39
N ALA A 178 6.20 -14.37 62.75
CA ALA A 178 6.85 -15.58 63.24
C ALA A 178 7.47 -15.39 64.64
N LEU A 179 8.06 -14.23 64.92
CA LEU A 179 8.56 -13.89 66.26
C LEU A 179 7.43 -13.79 67.30
N ALA A 180 6.28 -13.21 66.93
CA ALA A 180 5.11 -13.11 67.81
C ALA A 180 4.53 -14.50 68.12
N GLU A 181 4.35 -15.36 67.12
CA GLU A 181 3.87 -16.74 67.30
C GLU A 181 4.80 -17.55 68.22
N LEU A 182 6.11 -17.40 68.07
CA LEU A 182 7.08 -18.04 68.96
C LEU A 182 6.98 -17.53 70.40
N ALA A 183 6.77 -16.22 70.59
CA ALA A 183 6.57 -15.65 71.93
C ALA A 183 5.30 -16.20 72.59
N ASP A 184 4.20 -16.30 71.85
CA ASP A 184 2.94 -16.87 72.34
C ASP A 184 3.08 -18.35 72.74
N LEU A 185 3.82 -19.16 71.95
CA LEU A 185 4.11 -20.55 72.28
C LEU A 185 4.93 -20.70 73.57
N ILE A 186 5.88 -19.80 73.82
CA ILE A 186 6.67 -19.80 75.06
C ILE A 186 5.78 -19.48 76.27
N VAL A 187 4.88 -18.50 76.15
CA VAL A 187 3.93 -18.13 77.21
C VAL A 187 2.91 -19.25 77.47
N ALA A 188 2.39 -19.88 76.42
CA ALA A 188 1.45 -21.00 76.55
C ALA A 188 2.09 -22.22 77.22
N ARG A 189 3.37 -22.51 76.93
CA ARG A 189 4.11 -23.62 77.56
C ARG A 189 4.44 -23.37 79.02
N SER A 190 4.72 -22.12 79.42
CA SER A 190 5.03 -21.76 80.81
C SER A 190 3.78 -21.66 81.70
N GLY A 191 2.58 -21.49 81.13
CA GLY A 191 1.30 -21.51 81.85
C GLY A 191 0.68 -22.89 82.09
N GLY A 192 1.24 -23.97 81.52
CA GLY A 192 0.65 -25.33 81.56
C GLY A 192 1.19 -26.30 82.62
N GLU A 193 2.29 -25.98 83.33
CA GLU A 193 2.90 -26.87 84.35
C GLU A 193 2.29 -26.70 85.76
N GLY A 194 0.97 -26.52 85.84
CA GLY A 194 0.27 -26.37 87.10
C GLY A 194 -1.10 -27.02 87.10
N THR A 195 -1.18 -28.35 86.92
CA THR A 195 -2.25 -29.23 87.43
C THR A 195 -2.00 -30.68 86.99
N ASN A 196 -1.30 -31.46 87.82
CA ASN A 196 -1.63 -32.85 88.15
C ASN A 196 -0.59 -33.42 89.11
N GLY A 197 -1.06 -33.86 90.28
CA GLY A 197 -0.30 -34.63 91.27
C GLY A 197 -0.25 -33.96 92.63
#